data_AF-A0A0R2RI34-F1
#
_entry.id   AF-A0A0R2RI34-F1
#
_cell.length_a   1.000
_cell.length_b   1.000
_cell.length_c   1.000
_cell.angle_alpha   90.00
_cell.angle_beta   90.00
_cell.angle_gamma   90.00
#
_symmetry.space_group_name_H-M   'P 1'
#
loop_
_entity.id
_entity.type
_entity.pdbx_description
1 polymer ?
#
loop_
_entity_poly.entity_id
_entity_poly.type
_entity_poly.pdbx_seq_one_letter_code
_entity_poly.pdbx_strand_id
1 'polypeptide(L)'
;DIDTLIIDFGSTNCLHNGKLRKGKINITYTGNYRDSLSVITTTFDDYHVNDKLIQGKRIVTNQGENNSGNMWFTIEVNNASITTTNGTINWESNRIREWVNGQNTYNIDDDRYQITGSANGNGVNGNPFTMTILDPLNVDLGCLSSSSCIIKSGTAKISPSGYPDRIINYGDSLCDCNVDVIINGTTYPLVIGN
;
A
#
# COMPACT_ATOMS: atom_id res chain seq x y z
N ASP A 1 25.89 6.74 -6.42
CA ASP A 1 25.09 7.40 -7.47
C ASP A 1 23.61 7.18 -7.21
N ILE A 2 22.76 8.07 -7.73
CA ILE A 2 21.30 7.96 -7.62
C ILE A 2 20.77 7.59 -9.00
N ASP A 3 20.09 6.45 -9.10
CA ASP A 3 19.42 6.03 -10.32
C ASP A 3 17.98 6.53 -10.34
N THR A 4 17.46 6.84 -11.53
CA THR A 4 16.10 7.34 -11.70
C THR A 4 15.35 6.54 -12.76
N LEU A 5 14.14 6.08 -12.40
CA LEU A 5 13.15 5.48 -13.30
C LEU A 5 11.95 6.41 -13.40
N ILE A 6 11.60 6.80 -14.63
CA ILE A 6 10.39 7.57 -14.92
C ILE A 6 9.44 6.68 -15.71
N ILE A 7 8.24 6.48 -15.18
CA ILE A 7 7.15 5.80 -15.88
C ILE A 7 6.21 6.89 -16.38
N ASP A 8 6.25 7.16 -17.69
CA ASP A 8 5.48 8.23 -18.34
C ASP A 8 4.29 7.64 -19.10
N PHE A 9 3.08 7.97 -18.66
CA PHE A 9 1.83 7.56 -19.32
C PHE A 9 1.31 8.60 -20.33
N GLY A 10 2.04 9.69 -20.54
CA GLY A 10 1.63 10.81 -21.40
C GLY A 10 0.56 11.69 -20.77
N SER A 11 0.11 12.70 -21.52
CA SER A 11 -0.90 13.66 -21.05
C SER A 11 -2.34 13.19 -21.28
N THR A 12 -2.54 12.11 -22.02
CA THR A 12 -3.86 11.54 -22.34
C THR A 12 -4.04 10.20 -21.65
N ASN A 13 -5.30 9.86 -21.33
CA ASN A 13 -5.61 8.59 -20.68
C ASN A 13 -5.22 7.42 -21.59
N CYS A 14 -4.34 6.55 -21.09
CA CYS A 14 -4.02 5.27 -21.68
C CYS A 14 -4.58 4.13 -20.83
N LEU A 15 -5.13 3.09 -21.46
CA LEU A 15 -5.64 1.92 -20.77
C LEU A 15 -4.49 0.98 -20.40
N HIS A 16 -4.29 0.75 -19.11
CA HIS A 16 -3.29 -0.17 -18.60
C HIS A 16 -3.81 -0.93 -17.37
N ASN A 17 -3.83 -2.27 -17.47
CA ASN A 17 -4.36 -3.18 -16.44
C ASN A 17 -5.77 -2.79 -15.95
N GLY A 18 -6.67 -2.52 -16.90
CA GLY A 18 -8.07 -2.16 -16.61
C GLY A 18 -8.30 -0.75 -16.05
N LYS A 19 -7.24 0.07 -15.93
CA LYS A 19 -7.32 1.45 -15.43
C LYS A 19 -6.83 2.43 -16.48
N LEU A 20 -7.49 3.58 -16.56
CA LEU A 20 -7.02 4.71 -17.35
C LEU A 20 -5.95 5.45 -16.56
N ARG A 21 -4.77 5.65 -17.16
CA ARG A 21 -3.63 6.32 -16.52
C ARG A 21 -3.11 7.44 -17.42
N LYS A 22 -2.70 8.55 -16.82
CA LYS A 22 -1.99 9.68 -17.46
C LYS A 22 -1.06 10.34 -16.43
N GLY A 23 -0.11 11.14 -16.89
CA GLY A 23 0.95 11.74 -16.07
C GLY A 23 2.10 10.77 -15.82
N LYS A 24 2.92 11.04 -14.80
CA LYS A 24 4.17 10.31 -14.56
C LYS A 24 4.34 9.85 -13.12
N ILE A 25 5.02 8.72 -12.97
CA ILE A 25 5.54 8.22 -11.70
C ILE A 25 7.07 8.34 -11.77
N ASN A 26 7.65 9.09 -10.84
CA ASN A 26 9.09 9.28 -10.74
C ASN A 26 9.61 8.45 -9.57
N ILE A 27 10.63 7.62 -9.81
CA ILE A 27 11.22 6.75 -8.80
C ILE A 27 12.73 6.96 -8.78
N THR A 28 13.30 7.22 -7.60
CA THR A 28 14.75 7.29 -7.41
C THR A 28 15.24 6.20 -6.48
N TYR A 29 16.45 5.70 -6.73
CA TYR A 29 17.09 4.62 -5.98
C TYR A 29 18.50 5.04 -5.58
N THR A 30 18.89 4.84 -4.32
CA THR A 30 20.28 5.05 -3.87
C THR A 30 21.15 3.78 -3.93
N GLY A 31 20.55 2.64 -4.29
CA GLY A 31 21.16 1.32 -4.39
C GLY A 31 20.13 0.27 -4.80
N ASN A 32 20.52 -1.01 -4.89
CA ASN A 32 19.60 -2.08 -5.27
C ASN A 32 18.58 -2.35 -4.16
N TYR A 33 17.44 -2.96 -4.52
CA TYR A 33 16.35 -3.26 -3.57
C TYR A 33 16.82 -4.05 -2.33
N ARG A 34 17.81 -4.93 -2.50
CA ARG A 34 18.37 -5.78 -1.44
C ARG A 34 19.54 -5.19 -0.68
N ASP A 35 20.10 -4.07 -1.16
CA ASP A 35 21.24 -3.45 -0.50
C ASP A 35 20.76 -2.77 0.79
N SER A 36 21.40 -3.09 1.92
CA SER A 36 21.12 -2.42 3.19
C SER A 36 21.30 -0.91 3.04
N LEU A 37 20.41 -0.14 3.67
CA LEU A 37 20.33 1.32 3.61
C LEU A 37 19.97 1.88 2.21
N SER A 38 19.61 1.03 1.24
CA SER A 38 19.05 1.52 -0.01
C SER A 38 17.71 2.22 0.26
N VAL A 39 17.52 3.36 -0.41
CA VAL A 39 16.33 4.19 -0.30
C VAL A 39 15.69 4.28 -1.66
N ILE A 40 14.40 3.96 -1.72
CA ILE A 40 13.56 4.08 -2.90
C ILE A 40 12.53 5.16 -2.63
N THR A 41 12.60 6.25 -3.38
CA THR A 41 11.63 7.36 -3.28
C THR A 41 10.74 7.36 -4.51
N THR A 42 9.42 7.36 -4.30
CA THR A 42 8.41 7.50 -5.36
C THR A 42 7.65 8.81 -5.19
N THR A 43 7.53 9.57 -6.27
CA THR A 43 6.71 10.78 -6.38
C THR A 43 5.86 10.73 -7.66
N PHE A 44 4.90 11.65 -7.75
CA PHE A 44 3.92 11.71 -8.83
C PHE A 44 3.95 13.09 -9.48
N ASP A 45 3.88 13.11 -10.81
CA ASP A 45 3.83 14.33 -11.62
C ASP A 45 2.60 14.28 -12.53
N ASP A 46 1.60 15.10 -12.22
CA ASP A 46 0.28 15.13 -12.86
C ASP A 46 -0.35 13.73 -13.02
N TYR A 47 -0.05 12.81 -12.10
CA TYR A 47 -0.41 11.41 -12.24
C TYR A 47 -1.88 11.16 -11.88
N HIS A 48 -2.62 10.54 -12.78
CA HIS A 48 -4.02 10.21 -12.57
C HIS A 48 -4.30 8.73 -12.80
N VAL A 49 -5.27 8.21 -12.03
CA VAL A 49 -5.86 6.89 -12.23
C VAL A 49 -7.38 7.04 -12.31
N ASN A 50 -7.99 6.68 -13.44
CA ASN A 50 -9.41 6.91 -13.72
C ASN A 50 -9.83 8.36 -13.41
N ASP A 51 -9.02 9.30 -13.93
CA ASP A 51 -9.16 10.75 -13.74
C ASP A 51 -9.10 11.25 -12.28
N LYS A 52 -8.71 10.41 -11.33
CA LYS A 52 -8.41 10.81 -9.95
C LYS A 52 -6.94 11.17 -9.84
N LEU A 53 -6.66 12.41 -9.46
CA LEU A 53 -5.29 12.89 -9.22
C LEU A 53 -4.70 12.17 -8.01
N ILE A 54 -3.51 11.60 -8.19
CA ILE A 54 -2.73 10.92 -7.14
C ILE A 54 -1.54 11.80 -6.77
N GLN A 55 -1.39 12.07 -5.49
CA GLN A 55 -0.28 12.89 -4.98
C GLN A 55 0.38 12.25 -3.78
N GLY A 56 1.54 12.78 -3.41
CA GLY A 56 2.29 12.41 -2.22
C GLY A 56 3.70 11.92 -2.53
N LYS A 57 4.38 11.47 -1.47
CA LYS A 57 5.72 10.92 -1.52
C LYS A 57 5.75 9.61 -0.73
N ARG A 58 6.26 8.55 -1.34
CA ARG A 58 6.51 7.27 -0.68
C ARG A 58 8.01 7.03 -0.59
N ILE A 59 8.51 6.69 0.60
CA ILE A 59 9.91 6.40 0.86
C ILE A 59 10.00 4.99 1.43
N VAL A 60 10.79 4.12 0.80
CA VAL A 60 11.08 2.78 1.29
C VAL A 60 12.56 2.73 1.60
N THR A 61 12.93 2.36 2.83
CA THR A 61 14.32 2.18 3.23
C THR A 61 14.54 0.73 3.60
N ASN A 62 15.51 0.07 2.96
CA ASN A 62 15.98 -1.24 3.36
C ASN A 62 16.81 -1.13 4.63
N GLN A 63 16.41 -1.85 5.68
CA GLN A 63 17.07 -1.81 6.99
C GLN A 63 18.04 -2.98 7.21
N GLY A 64 18.31 -3.77 6.17
CA GLY A 64 19.09 -4.99 6.22
C GLY A 64 18.28 -6.16 6.77
N GLU A 65 18.97 -7.11 7.39
CA GLU A 65 18.36 -8.27 8.03
C GLU A 65 17.99 -7.96 9.48
N ASN A 66 16.86 -8.50 9.93
CA ASN A 66 16.48 -8.51 11.33
C ASN A 66 17.10 -9.71 12.08
N ASN A 67 16.79 -9.84 13.37
CA ASN A 67 17.31 -10.94 14.20
C ASN A 67 16.88 -12.35 13.75
N SER A 68 15.85 -12.45 12.90
CA SER A 68 15.37 -13.70 12.32
C SER A 68 16.01 -14.02 10.97
N GLY A 69 16.94 -13.18 10.49
CA GLY A 69 17.56 -13.31 9.16
C GLY A 69 16.64 -12.89 8.00
N ASN A 70 15.53 -12.20 8.31
CA ASN A 70 14.63 -11.68 7.29
C ASN A 70 15.00 -10.23 6.95
N MET A 71 15.10 -9.94 5.66
CA MET A 71 15.22 -8.56 5.21
C MET A 71 13.96 -7.77 5.58
N TRP A 72 14.12 -6.53 6.06
CA TRP A 72 12.99 -5.70 6.42
C TRP A 72 13.15 -4.25 5.97
N PHE A 73 12.02 -3.57 5.85
CA PHE A 73 11.93 -2.24 5.27
C PHE A 73 11.08 -1.33 6.15
N THR A 74 11.51 -0.08 6.30
CA THR A 74 10.60 0.99 6.74
C THR A 74 9.96 1.64 5.52
N ILE A 75 8.68 1.96 5.62
CA ILE A 75 7.90 2.58 4.56
C ILE A 75 7.18 3.79 5.13
N GLU A 76 7.55 4.95 4.63
CA GLU A 76 6.93 6.23 4.95
C GLU A 76 6.09 6.69 3.77
N VAL A 77 4.91 7.23 4.05
CA VAL A 77 4.06 7.91 3.07
C VAL A 77 3.73 9.28 3.64
N ASN A 78 4.08 10.31 2.88
CA ASN A 78 3.96 11.71 3.29
C ASN A 78 3.06 12.45 2.31
N ASN A 79 2.15 13.28 2.83
CA ASN A 79 1.21 14.11 2.08
C ASN A 79 0.48 13.36 0.94
N ALA A 80 0.11 12.09 1.15
CA ALA A 80 -0.59 11.35 0.11
C ALA A 80 -2.03 11.80 0.00
N SER A 81 -2.53 11.93 -1.23
CA SER A 81 -3.92 12.27 -1.47
C SER A 81 -4.45 11.67 -2.76
N ILE A 82 -5.77 11.47 -2.78
CA ILE A 82 -6.54 11.12 -3.95
C ILE A 82 -7.70 12.10 -4.05
N THR A 83 -7.72 12.89 -5.12
CA THR A 83 -8.82 13.82 -5.39
C THR A 83 -9.89 13.13 -6.21
N THR A 84 -11.13 13.15 -5.71
CA THR A 84 -12.31 12.58 -6.36
C THR A 84 -13.37 13.67 -6.57
N THR A 85 -14.43 13.36 -7.32
CA THR A 85 -15.58 14.26 -7.48
C THR A 85 -16.32 14.54 -6.16
N ASN A 86 -16.20 13.65 -5.17
CA ASN A 86 -16.91 13.74 -3.90
C ASN A 86 -16.06 14.39 -2.79
N GLY A 87 -14.81 14.74 -3.08
CA GLY A 87 -13.84 15.27 -2.13
C GLY A 87 -12.49 14.57 -2.21
N THR A 88 -11.61 14.90 -1.26
CA THR A 88 -10.23 14.42 -1.24
C THR A 88 -9.99 13.51 -0.04
N ILE A 89 -9.47 12.32 -0.31
CA ILE A 89 -8.92 11.43 0.72
C ILE A 89 -7.45 11.81 0.87
N ASN A 90 -6.96 11.95 2.10
CA ASN A 90 -5.53 12.13 2.37
C ASN A 90 -5.06 11.23 3.49
N TRP A 91 -3.77 10.89 3.49
CA TRP A 91 -3.15 10.14 4.57
C TRP A 91 -1.64 10.29 4.61
N GLU A 92 -1.10 10.01 5.78
CA GLU A 92 0.31 9.74 6.03
C GLU A 92 0.44 8.44 6.80
N SER A 93 1.52 7.70 6.59
CA SER A 93 1.71 6.39 7.23
C SER A 93 3.16 6.07 7.49
N ASN A 94 3.40 5.36 8.59
CA ASN A 94 4.68 4.73 8.91
C ASN A 94 4.43 3.23 9.07
N ARG A 95 5.09 2.42 8.26
CA ARG A 95 4.91 0.97 8.21
C ARG A 95 6.25 0.25 8.22
N ILE A 96 6.25 -0.95 8.79
CA ILE A 96 7.31 -1.92 8.66
C ILE A 96 6.83 -3.01 7.71
N ARG A 97 7.69 -3.44 6.79
CA ARG A 97 7.46 -4.59 5.93
C ARG A 97 8.63 -5.56 6.08
N GLU A 98 8.36 -6.76 6.56
CA GLU A 98 9.33 -7.84 6.69
C GLU A 98 9.17 -8.84 5.53
N TRP A 99 10.26 -9.25 4.89
CA TRP A 99 10.29 -10.22 3.79
C TRP A 99 10.52 -11.62 4.36
N VAL A 100 9.42 -12.33 4.63
CA VAL A 100 9.43 -13.60 5.38
C VAL A 100 9.63 -14.84 4.50
N ASN A 101 9.47 -14.73 3.18
CA ASN A 101 9.73 -15.80 2.23
C ASN A 101 10.04 -15.26 0.82
N GLY A 102 10.82 -15.98 0.01
CA GLY A 102 11.14 -15.61 -1.37
C GLY A 102 12.46 -14.87 -1.58
N GLN A 103 13.08 -14.35 -0.52
CA GLN A 103 14.29 -13.50 -0.63
C GLN A 103 15.50 -14.13 -1.35
N ASN A 104 15.55 -15.46 -1.48
CA ASN A 104 16.63 -16.18 -2.15
C ASN A 104 16.50 -16.26 -3.69
N THR A 105 15.36 -15.87 -4.25
CA THR A 105 15.11 -15.94 -5.71
C THR A 105 14.83 -14.54 -6.25
N TYR A 106 14.99 -14.30 -7.55
CA TYR A 106 14.54 -13.05 -8.18
C TYR A 106 13.06 -13.10 -8.62
N ASN A 107 12.35 -14.18 -8.30
CA ASN A 107 10.96 -14.36 -8.69
C ASN A 107 10.03 -13.72 -7.66
N ILE A 108 9.41 -12.60 -8.01
CA ILE A 108 8.52 -11.88 -7.08
C ILE A 108 7.29 -12.71 -6.68
N ASP A 109 6.88 -13.73 -7.43
CA ASP A 109 5.67 -14.51 -7.14
C ASP A 109 5.83 -15.42 -5.91
N ASP A 110 7.06 -15.76 -5.52
CA ASP A 110 7.34 -16.52 -4.30
C ASP A 110 7.50 -15.63 -3.06
N ASP A 111 7.47 -14.31 -3.24
CA ASP A 111 7.64 -13.37 -2.14
C ASP A 111 6.45 -13.36 -1.19
N ARG A 112 6.75 -13.45 0.10
CA ARG A 112 5.79 -13.25 1.19
C ARG A 112 6.30 -12.17 2.13
N TYR A 113 5.40 -11.29 2.54
CA TYR A 113 5.72 -10.21 3.47
C TYR A 113 4.77 -10.18 4.66
N GLN A 114 5.24 -9.61 5.77
CA GLN A 114 4.40 -9.19 6.89
C GLN A 114 4.46 -7.68 7.03
N ILE A 115 3.31 -7.03 7.17
CA ILE A 115 3.22 -5.58 7.32
C ILE A 115 2.62 -5.22 8.68
N THR A 116 3.27 -4.30 9.39
CA THR A 116 2.77 -3.66 10.61
C THR A 116 2.90 -2.14 10.49
N GLY A 117 2.24 -1.40 11.37
CA GLY A 117 2.35 0.05 11.43
C GLY A 117 1.02 0.76 11.56
N SER A 118 1.04 2.05 11.26
CA SER A 118 -0.10 2.94 11.47
C SER A 118 -0.20 4.01 10.38
N ALA A 119 -1.37 4.63 10.29
CA ALA A 119 -1.62 5.77 9.44
C ALA A 119 -2.58 6.76 10.12
N ASN A 120 -2.61 7.97 9.62
CA ASN A 120 -3.63 8.96 9.95
C ASN A 120 -3.94 9.78 8.70
N GLY A 121 -5.10 10.44 8.68
CA GLY A 121 -5.54 11.20 7.52
C GLY A 121 -7.00 11.58 7.59
N ASN A 122 -7.60 11.85 6.44
CA ASN A 122 -9.00 12.23 6.31
C ASN A 122 -9.70 11.40 5.24
N GLY A 123 -10.96 11.03 5.51
CA GLY A 123 -11.85 10.42 4.53
C GLY A 123 -12.28 11.41 3.45
N VAL A 124 -12.99 10.93 2.44
CA VAL A 124 -13.45 11.75 1.29
C VAL A 124 -14.32 12.94 1.70
N ASN A 125 -15.02 12.83 2.83
CA ASN A 125 -15.85 13.87 3.43
C ASN A 125 -15.09 14.82 4.37
N GLY A 126 -13.76 14.73 4.43
CA GLY A 126 -12.91 15.52 5.32
C GLY A 126 -12.91 15.05 6.78
N ASN A 127 -13.57 13.95 7.13
CA ASN A 127 -13.55 13.45 8.51
C ASN A 127 -12.20 12.80 8.83
N PRO A 128 -11.49 13.27 9.88
CA PRO A 128 -10.21 12.67 10.25
C PRO A 128 -10.36 11.24 10.76
N PHE A 129 -9.34 10.42 10.53
CA PHE A 129 -9.23 9.07 11.05
C PHE A 129 -7.78 8.74 11.43
N THR A 130 -7.64 7.78 12.34
CA THR A 130 -6.39 7.03 12.53
C THR A 130 -6.59 5.58 12.11
N MET A 131 -5.50 4.90 11.76
CA MET A 131 -5.46 3.49 11.44
C MET A 131 -4.28 2.83 12.14
N THR A 132 -4.46 1.62 12.66
CA THR A 132 -3.39 0.79 13.22
C THR A 132 -3.60 -0.65 12.80
N ILE A 133 -2.55 -1.31 12.34
CA ILE A 133 -2.54 -2.74 12.10
C ILE A 133 -2.47 -3.44 13.46
N LEU A 134 -3.47 -4.27 13.78
CA LEU A 134 -3.55 -4.99 15.06
C LEU A 134 -2.79 -6.32 14.96
N ASP A 135 -3.18 -7.16 13.99
CA ASP A 135 -2.46 -8.37 13.62
C ASP A 135 -1.70 -8.13 12.31
N PRO A 136 -0.41 -8.54 12.19
CA PRO A 136 0.37 -8.32 10.98
C PRO A 136 -0.38 -8.73 9.71
N LEU A 137 -0.40 -7.82 8.74
CA LEU A 137 -1.01 -8.11 7.44
C LEU A 137 -0.07 -9.01 6.65
N ASN A 138 -0.50 -10.24 6.37
CA ASN A 138 0.28 -11.20 5.58
C ASN A 138 0.04 -10.93 4.10
N VAL A 139 1.11 -10.63 3.38
CA VAL A 139 1.09 -10.33 1.95
C VAL A 139 1.71 -11.49 1.17
N ASP A 140 1.05 -11.86 0.08
CA ASP A 140 1.44 -12.93 -0.82
C ASP A 140 1.44 -12.40 -2.26
N LEU A 141 2.63 -12.23 -2.83
CA LEU A 141 2.76 -11.74 -4.19
C LEU A 141 2.40 -12.79 -5.26
N GLY A 142 2.31 -14.07 -4.90
CA GLY A 142 1.81 -15.11 -5.80
C GLY A 142 0.35 -14.91 -6.20
N CYS A 143 -0.41 -14.14 -5.40
CA CYS A 143 -1.78 -13.76 -5.74
C CYS A 143 -1.88 -12.80 -6.93
N LEU A 144 -0.80 -12.13 -7.36
CA LEU A 144 -0.80 -11.19 -8.48
C LEU A 144 -1.23 -11.83 -9.81
N SER A 145 -1.05 -13.13 -9.95
CA SER A 145 -1.46 -13.89 -11.14
C SER A 145 -2.97 -14.09 -11.26
N SER A 146 -3.70 -14.06 -10.14
CA SER A 146 -5.13 -14.39 -10.08
C SER A 146 -6.01 -13.23 -9.58
N SER A 147 -5.43 -12.24 -8.89
CA SER A 147 -6.15 -11.17 -8.21
C SER A 147 -5.31 -9.92 -8.07
N SER A 148 -5.97 -8.76 -7.97
CA SER A 148 -5.32 -7.50 -7.59
C SER A 148 -5.07 -7.38 -6.09
N CYS A 149 -5.64 -8.29 -5.28
CA CYS A 149 -5.55 -8.32 -3.83
C CYS A 149 -4.50 -9.33 -3.36
N ILE A 150 -3.49 -8.80 -2.67
CA ILE A 150 -2.31 -9.56 -2.20
C ILE A 150 -2.26 -9.72 -0.67
N ILE A 151 -3.14 -9.07 0.08
CA ILE A 151 -3.23 -9.23 1.53
C ILE A 151 -4.14 -10.42 1.81
N LYS A 152 -3.60 -11.43 2.47
CA LYS A 152 -4.23 -12.74 2.66
C LYS A 152 -4.82 -12.94 4.05
N SER A 153 -4.32 -12.24 5.05
CA SER A 153 -4.83 -12.29 6.42
C SER A 153 -4.25 -11.15 7.26
N GLY A 154 -4.71 -11.06 8.51
CA GLY A 154 -4.37 -10.01 9.45
C GLY A 154 -5.53 -9.05 9.65
N THR A 155 -5.36 -8.10 10.56
CA THR A 155 -6.44 -7.18 10.95
C THR A 155 -5.92 -5.76 11.10
N ALA A 156 -6.75 -4.79 10.71
CA ALA A 156 -6.46 -3.38 10.90
C ALA A 156 -7.66 -2.67 11.53
N LYS A 157 -7.40 -1.74 12.43
CA LYS A 157 -8.42 -0.90 13.06
C LYS A 157 -8.37 0.50 12.49
N ILE A 158 -9.51 1.01 12.04
CA ILE A 158 -9.69 2.41 11.66
C ILE A 158 -10.58 3.08 12.70
N SER A 159 -10.16 4.23 13.19
CA SER A 159 -10.87 5.05 14.19
C SER A 159 -11.20 6.43 13.59
N PRO A 160 -12.37 6.59 12.94
CA PRO A 160 -12.83 7.88 12.42
C PRO A 160 -13.33 8.76 13.58
N SER A 161 -13.05 10.06 13.52
CA SER A 161 -13.51 11.00 14.57
C SER A 161 -15.02 11.04 14.65
N GLY A 162 -15.56 10.86 15.86
CA GLY A 162 -17.00 10.90 16.14
C GLY A 162 -17.79 9.65 15.71
N TYR A 163 -17.13 8.59 15.24
CA TYR A 163 -17.79 7.33 14.83
C TYR A 163 -17.17 6.11 15.53
N PRO A 164 -17.89 4.98 15.60
CA PRO A 164 -17.32 3.74 16.11
C PRO A 164 -16.11 3.25 15.30
N ASP A 165 -15.22 2.55 16.00
CA ASP A 165 -14.09 1.84 15.39
C ASP A 165 -14.58 0.83 14.35
N ARG A 166 -13.80 0.67 13.29
CA ARG A 166 -14.00 -0.31 12.22
C ARG A 166 -12.81 -1.24 12.21
N ILE A 167 -13.04 -2.52 12.47
CA ILE A 167 -12.01 -3.55 12.34
C ILE A 167 -12.15 -4.16 10.96
N ILE A 168 -11.13 -4.04 10.13
CA ILE A 168 -11.01 -4.72 8.84
C ILE A 168 -10.28 -6.03 9.11
N ASN A 169 -10.96 -7.15 8.87
CA ASN A 169 -10.40 -8.48 8.88
C ASN A 169 -10.20 -8.97 7.44
N TYR A 170 -8.97 -9.30 7.09
CA TYR A 170 -8.60 -9.76 5.75
C TYR A 170 -8.82 -11.27 5.54
N GLY A 171 -9.35 -11.98 6.54
CA GLY A 171 -9.75 -13.38 6.42
C GLY A 171 -8.59 -14.37 6.41
N ASP A 172 -8.83 -15.54 5.80
CA ASP A 172 -7.97 -16.72 5.90
C ASP A 172 -7.44 -17.21 4.55
N SER A 173 -6.48 -16.45 4.00
CA SER A 173 -5.52 -16.94 3.01
C SER A 173 -6.09 -17.29 1.63
N LEU A 174 -7.13 -16.59 1.20
CA LEU A 174 -7.63 -16.65 -0.17
C LEU A 174 -7.02 -15.50 -0.97
N CYS A 175 -6.56 -15.77 -2.19
CA CYS A 175 -6.12 -14.72 -3.14
C CYS A 175 -7.35 -13.99 -3.72
N ASP A 176 -8.23 -13.51 -2.86
CA ASP A 176 -9.44 -12.79 -3.19
C ASP A 176 -9.42 -11.38 -2.59
N CYS A 177 -10.46 -10.62 -2.89
CA CYS A 177 -10.62 -9.24 -2.42
C CYS A 177 -11.68 -9.13 -1.32
N ASN A 178 -12.06 -10.24 -0.69
CA ASN A 178 -13.09 -10.28 0.33
C ASN A 178 -12.50 -9.88 1.68
N VAL A 179 -13.16 -8.97 2.37
CA VAL A 179 -12.81 -8.55 3.73
C VAL A 179 -14.07 -8.41 4.55
N ASP A 180 -13.96 -8.64 5.84
CA ASP A 180 -15.02 -8.38 6.80
C ASP A 180 -14.73 -7.07 7.54
N VAL A 181 -15.69 -6.16 7.52
CA VAL A 181 -15.63 -4.93 8.33
C VAL A 181 -16.53 -5.11 9.53
N ILE A 182 -15.97 -5.02 10.72
CA ILE A 182 -16.70 -5.20 11.98
C ILE A 182 -16.90 -3.82 12.62
N ILE A 183 -18.14 -3.46 12.90
CA ILE A 183 -18.53 -2.20 13.56
C ILE A 183 -19.47 -2.54 14.71
N ASN A 184 -19.10 -2.20 15.95
CA ASN A 184 -19.87 -2.53 17.16
C ASN A 184 -20.28 -4.02 17.26
N GLY A 185 -19.41 -4.93 16.82
CA GLY A 185 -19.66 -6.37 16.82
C GLY A 185 -20.49 -6.89 15.64
N THR A 186 -21.05 -6.02 14.80
CA THR A 186 -21.74 -6.42 13.57
C THR A 186 -20.76 -6.53 12.42
N THR A 187 -20.83 -7.64 11.68
CA THR A 187 -19.95 -7.91 10.53
C THR A 187 -20.61 -7.48 9.21
N TYR A 188 -19.86 -6.76 8.40
CA TYR A 188 -20.24 -6.27 7.07
C TYR A 188 -19.23 -6.81 6.03
N PRO A 189 -19.60 -7.85 5.27
CA PRO A 189 -18.75 -8.36 4.19
C PRO A 189 -18.60 -7.30 3.09
N LEU A 190 -17.38 -7.09 2.63
CA LEU A 190 -17.04 -6.16 1.56
C LEU A 190 -16.10 -6.84 0.56
N VAL A 191 -16.21 -6.43 -0.70
CA VAL A 191 -15.25 -6.78 -1.76
C VAL A 191 -14.48 -5.53 -2.14
N ILE A 192 -13.15 -5.56 -2.00
CA ILE A 192 -12.28 -4.48 -2.46
C ILE A 192 -12.34 -4.45 -4.00
N GLY A 193 -12.79 -3.33 -4.55
CA GLY A 193 -12.96 -3.18 -6.00
C GLY A 193 -11.62 -3.23 -6.75
N ASN A 194 -11.64 -3.84 -7.94
CA ASN A 194 -10.51 -3.87 -8.89
C ASN A 194 -10.18 -2.49 -9.44
#